data_AF-A0A1E5KTD2-F1
#
_entry.id   AF-A0A1E5KTD2-F1
#
_cell.length_a   1.000
_cell.length_b   1.000
_cell.length_c   1.000
_cell.angle_alpha   90.00
_cell.angle_beta   90.00
_cell.angle_gamma   90.00
#
_symmetry.space_group_name_H-M   'P 1'
#
loop_
_entity.id
_entity.type
_entity.pdbx_description
1 polymer ?
#
loop_
_entity_poly.entity_id
_entity_poly.type
_entity_poly.pdbx_seq_one_letter_code
_entity_poly.pdbx_strand_id
1 'polypeptide(L)'
;MNISNQIKENLEERRSINEEDDFGLEKSWANLTNILSISEDETINYLKNCSKEDVLLISSVFDDVSEKLQSRKFISCLRELDKKYPDLKLTFFIDDAESYIEN
;
A
#
# COMPACT_ATOMS: atom_id res chain seq x y z
N MET A 1 -14.22 -13.70 1.01
CA MET A 1 -13.08 -13.56 0.09
C MET A 1 -11.91 -13.11 0.94
N ASN A 2 -10.73 -13.73 0.83
CA ASN A 2 -9.58 -13.35 1.65
C ASN A 2 -8.88 -12.17 0.99
N ILE A 3 -8.93 -10.97 1.57
CA ILE A 3 -8.27 -9.76 1.04
C ILE A 3 -6.78 -10.02 0.80
N SER A 4 -6.14 -10.81 1.66
CA SER A 4 -4.71 -11.15 1.52
C SER A 4 -4.39 -11.89 0.22
N ASN A 5 -5.33 -12.70 -0.30
CA ASN A 5 -5.12 -13.39 -1.57
C ASN A 5 -5.24 -12.42 -2.75
N GLN A 6 -6.21 -11.51 -2.71
CA GLN A 6 -6.39 -10.49 -3.75
C GLN A 6 -5.19 -9.54 -3.81
N ILE A 7 -4.65 -9.13 -2.65
CA ILE A 7 -3.43 -8.31 -2.61
C ILE A 7 -2.28 -9.08 -3.27
N LYS A 8 -2.07 -10.36 -2.90
CA LYS A 8 -1.01 -11.18 -3.49
C LYS A 8 -1.17 -11.34 -5.00
N GLU A 9 -2.36 -11.65 -5.48
CA GLU A 9 -2.64 -11.78 -6.92
C GLU A 9 -2.30 -10.49 -7.67
N ASN A 10 -2.73 -9.33 -7.15
CA ASN A 10 -2.40 -8.05 -7.76
C ASN A 10 -0.89 -7.74 -7.73
N LEU A 11 -0.19 -8.09 -6.65
CA LEU A 11 1.27 -7.89 -6.56
C LEU A 11 2.04 -8.81 -7.50
N GLU A 12 1.60 -10.06 -7.69
CA GLU A 12 2.19 -10.96 -8.69
C GLU A 12 2.00 -10.41 -10.11
N GLU A 13 0.83 -9.87 -10.43
CA GLU A 13 0.60 -9.16 -11.69
C GLU A 13 1.54 -7.94 -11.81
N ARG A 14 1.61 -7.09 -10.78
CA ARG A 14 2.46 -5.88 -10.74
C ARG A 14 3.93 -6.17 -11.06
N ARG A 15 4.45 -7.32 -10.62
CA ARG A 15 5.83 -7.76 -10.88
C ARG A 15 6.10 -8.10 -12.33
N SER A 16 5.06 -8.47 -13.08
CA SER A 16 5.16 -8.82 -14.50
C SER A 16 5.00 -7.62 -15.45
N ILE A 17 4.55 -6.47 -14.92
CA ILE A 17 4.32 -5.24 -15.69
C ILE A 17 5.65 -4.52 -15.91
N ASN A 18 5.91 -4.14 -17.16
CA ASN A 18 7.07 -3.34 -17.53
C ASN A 18 6.93 -1.92 -16.96
N GLU A 19 8.01 -1.32 -16.50
CA GLU A 19 8.01 0.05 -15.96
C GLU A 19 7.58 1.11 -16.98
N GLU A 20 7.69 0.83 -18.29
CA GLU A 20 7.23 1.69 -19.38
C GLU A 20 5.75 1.46 -19.77
N ASP A 21 5.07 0.48 -19.15
CA ASP A 21 3.64 0.22 -19.36
C ASP A 21 2.80 1.01 -18.37
N ASP A 22 2.69 2.33 -18.61
CA ASP A 22 1.93 3.26 -17.78
C ASP A 22 0.48 2.78 -17.54
N PHE A 23 -0.18 2.26 -18.56
CA PHE A 23 -1.56 1.78 -18.45
C PHE A 23 -1.68 0.55 -17.54
N GLY A 24 -0.75 -0.40 -17.67
CA GLY A 24 -0.66 -1.56 -16.79
C GLY A 24 -0.43 -1.14 -15.34
N LEU A 25 0.51 -0.22 -15.12
CA LEU A 25 0.83 0.32 -13.79
C LEU A 25 -0.37 1.01 -13.15
N GLU A 26 -1.00 1.95 -13.85
CA GLU A 26 -2.19 2.66 -13.36
C GLU A 26 -3.32 1.70 -12.97
N LYS A 27 -3.56 0.68 -13.80
CA LYS A 27 -4.58 -0.35 -13.52
C LYS A 27 -4.21 -1.18 -12.28
N SER A 28 -2.94 -1.56 -12.15
CA SER A 28 -2.45 -2.30 -10.97
C SER A 28 -2.62 -1.47 -9.70
N TRP A 29 -2.22 -0.19 -9.72
CA TRP A 29 -2.38 0.74 -8.60
C TRP A 29 -3.84 0.93 -8.23
N ALA A 30 -4.72 1.25 -9.18
CA ALA A 30 -6.14 1.44 -8.91
C ALA A 30 -6.78 0.19 -8.27
N ASN A 31 -6.43 -1.01 -8.75
CA ASN A 31 -6.90 -2.26 -8.17
C ASN A 31 -6.35 -2.47 -6.75
N LEU A 32 -5.05 -2.26 -6.54
CA LEU A 32 -4.40 -2.43 -5.25
C LEU A 32 -4.99 -1.49 -4.20
N THR A 33 -5.17 -0.21 -4.56
CA THR A 33 -5.84 0.80 -3.75
C THR A 33 -7.24 0.32 -3.37
N ASN A 34 -8.05 -0.10 -4.35
CA ASN A 34 -9.41 -0.55 -4.07
C ASN A 34 -9.45 -1.73 -3.09
N ILE A 35 -8.54 -2.70 -3.22
CA ILE A 35 -8.46 -3.87 -2.34
C ILE A 35 -8.03 -3.46 -0.92
N LEU A 36 -6.98 -2.65 -0.80
CA LEU A 36 -6.44 -2.20 0.49
C LEU A 36 -7.41 -1.28 1.25
N SER A 37 -8.28 -0.58 0.53
CA SER A 37 -9.31 0.28 1.12
C SER A 37 -10.58 -0.46 1.56
N ILE A 38 -10.71 -1.78 1.33
CA ILE A 38 -11.91 -2.54 1.75
C ILE A 38 -12.03 -2.62 3.28
N SER A 39 -10.91 -2.82 3.98
CA SER A 39 -10.90 -3.04 5.43
C SER A 39 -9.59 -2.60 6.05
N GLU A 40 -9.66 -1.62 6.96
CA GLU A 40 -8.52 -1.12 7.75
C GLU A 40 -7.78 -2.28 8.45
N ASP A 41 -8.51 -3.10 9.19
CA ASP A 41 -7.92 -4.13 10.05
C ASP A 41 -7.25 -5.25 9.22
N GLU A 42 -7.88 -5.68 8.12
CA GLU A 42 -7.30 -6.71 7.25
C GLU A 42 -6.06 -6.19 6.51
N THR A 43 -6.09 -4.93 6.05
CA THR A 43 -4.95 -4.28 5.39
C THR A 43 -3.78 -4.10 6.34
N ILE A 44 -4.02 -3.59 7.55
CA ILE A 44 -2.97 -3.46 8.58
C ILE A 44 -2.40 -4.84 8.93
N ASN A 45 -3.25 -5.86 9.10
CA ASN A 45 -2.79 -7.21 9.38
C ASN A 45 -1.95 -7.80 8.25
N TYR A 46 -2.33 -7.57 6.99
CA TYR A 46 -1.52 -7.98 5.84
C TYR A 46 -0.15 -7.29 5.85
N LEU A 47 -0.13 -5.96 5.97
CA LEU A 47 1.07 -5.13 5.93
C LEU A 47 2.09 -5.50 7.02
N LYS A 48 1.63 -5.80 8.23
CA LYS A 48 2.51 -6.22 9.33
C LYS A 48 3.27 -7.52 9.03
N ASN A 49 2.68 -8.38 8.20
CA ASN A 49 3.16 -9.73 7.92
C ASN A 49 3.73 -9.91 6.50
N CYS A 50 3.63 -8.92 5.61
CA CYS A 50 4.11 -9.04 4.24
C CYS A 50 5.63 -8.86 4.12
N SER A 51 6.16 -9.24 2.95
CA SER A 51 7.58 -9.13 2.67
C SER A 51 7.98 -7.66 2.48
N LYS A 52 9.26 -7.36 2.67
CA LYS A 52 9.82 -6.04 2.38
C LYS A 52 9.56 -5.59 0.94
N GLU A 53 9.61 -6.54 0.02
CA GLU A 53 9.38 -6.28 -1.40
C GLU A 53 7.92 -5.92 -1.69
N ASP A 54 6.98 -6.59 -1.03
CA ASP A 54 5.56 -6.22 -1.10
C ASP A 54 5.33 -4.82 -0.51
N VAL A 55 5.97 -4.47 0.61
CA VAL A 55 5.89 -3.11 1.17
C VAL A 55 6.35 -2.06 0.16
N LEU A 56 7.46 -2.33 -0.55
CA LEU A 56 7.95 -1.41 -1.57
C LEU A 56 6.92 -1.22 -2.70
N LEU A 57 6.33 -2.30 -3.20
CA LEU A 57 5.29 -2.21 -4.24
C LEU A 57 4.03 -1.52 -3.76
N ILE A 58 3.59 -1.79 -2.53
CA ILE A 58 2.38 -1.15 -1.95
C ILE A 58 2.62 0.33 -1.63
N SER A 59 3.87 0.73 -1.36
CA SER A 59 4.19 2.12 -1.03
C SER A 59 3.82 3.13 -2.11
N SER A 60 3.70 2.68 -3.37
CA SER A 60 3.27 3.53 -4.49
C SER A 60 1.79 3.91 -4.48
N VAL A 61 1.00 3.40 -3.53
CA VAL A 61 -0.44 3.72 -3.40
C VAL A 61 -0.83 4.10 -1.98
N PHE A 62 0.13 4.45 -1.11
CA PHE A 62 -0.18 4.79 0.28
C PHE A 62 -1.07 6.02 0.40
N ASP A 63 -0.85 7.02 -0.44
CA ASP A 63 -1.63 8.25 -0.56
C ASP A 63 -3.09 7.95 -0.94
N ASP A 64 -3.32 7.23 -2.03
CA ASP A 64 -4.66 6.85 -2.49
C ASP A 64 -5.41 6.02 -1.44
N VAL A 65 -4.70 5.09 -0.78
CA VAL A 65 -5.29 4.25 0.26
C VAL A 65 -5.62 5.09 1.50
N SER A 66 -4.77 6.05 1.85
CA SER A 66 -4.99 6.97 2.96
C SER A 66 -6.18 7.88 2.71
N GLU A 67 -6.29 8.44 1.50
CA GLU A 67 -7.43 9.27 1.08
C GLU A 67 -8.75 8.50 1.22
N LYS A 68 -8.77 7.20 0.87
CA LYS A 68 -9.97 6.37 0.98
C LYS A 68 -10.26 5.87 2.39
N LEU A 69 -9.24 5.45 3.13
CA LEU A 69 -9.42 4.86 4.47
C LEU A 69 -9.62 5.92 5.56
N GLN A 70 -9.06 7.13 5.40
CA GLN A 70 -9.08 8.21 6.38
C GLN A 70 -8.63 7.73 7.78
N SER A 71 -7.57 6.91 7.82
CA SER A 71 -7.18 6.16 9.01
C SER A 71 -5.82 6.57 9.59
N ARG A 72 -5.84 7.11 10.81
CA ARG A 72 -4.60 7.35 11.60
C ARG A 72 -3.92 6.06 12.06
N LYS A 73 -4.66 4.95 12.19
CA LYS A 73 -4.07 3.64 12.51
C LYS A 73 -3.27 3.08 11.34
N PHE A 74 -3.76 3.29 10.12
CA PHE A 74 -3.04 2.93 8.90
C PHE A 74 -1.70 3.68 8.85
N ILE A 75 -1.69 5.00 9.02
CA ILE A 75 -0.45 5.80 9.09
C ILE A 75 0.49 5.29 10.19
N SER A 76 -0.04 4.99 11.38
CA SER A 76 0.76 4.43 12.47
C SER A 76 1.41 3.10 12.08
N CYS A 77 0.68 2.22 11.38
CA CYS A 77 1.22 0.99 10.82
C CYS A 77 2.33 1.26 9.79
N LEU A 78 2.16 2.24 8.90
CA LEU A 78 3.18 2.60 7.92
C LEU A 78 4.46 3.10 8.61
N ARG A 79 4.35 3.89 9.68
CA ARG A 79 5.51 4.34 10.48
C ARG A 79 6.21 3.17 11.20
N GLU A 80 5.48 2.13 11.58
CA GLU A 80 6.09 0.88 12.08
C GLU A 80 6.87 0.15 10.98
N LEU A 81 6.35 0.13 9.75
CA LEU A 81 7.05 -0.44 8.59
C LEU A 81 8.31 0.34 8.23
N ASP A 82 8.28 1.67 8.27
CA ASP A 82 9.45 2.52 8.01
C ASP A 82 10.59 2.24 8.99
N LYS A 83 10.25 2.01 10.28
CA LYS A 83 11.22 1.56 11.29
C LYS A 83 11.73 0.14 11.03
N LYS A 84 10.88 -0.76 10.53
CA LYS A 84 11.22 -2.16 10.23
C LYS A 84 12.13 -2.28 9.00
N TYR A 85 11.91 -1.44 7.99
CA TYR A 85 12.60 -1.45 6.71
C TYR A 85 13.16 -0.05 6.36
N PRO A 86 14.10 0.48 7.15
CA PRO A 86 14.57 1.86 7.04
C PRO A 86 15.26 2.18 5.71
N ASP A 87 15.72 1.16 4.98
CA ASP A 87 16.38 1.34 3.69
C ASP A 87 15.39 1.59 2.53
N LEU A 88 14.10 1.31 2.72
CA LEU A 88 13.05 1.68 1.78
C LEU A 88 12.75 3.18 1.78
N LYS A 89 13.19 3.92 2.82
CA LYS A 89 13.01 5.37 2.96
C LYS A 89 11.55 5.81 2.75
N LEU A 90 10.62 5.15 3.47
CA LEU A 90 9.19 5.34 3.25
C LEU A 90 8.68 6.67 3.78
N THR A 91 9.46 7.38 4.62
CA THR A 91 9.07 8.62 5.29
C THR A 91 8.35 9.61 4.36
N PHE A 92 8.87 9.85 3.15
CA PHE A 92 8.23 10.76 2.18
C PHE A 92 6.82 10.28 1.78
N PHE A 93 6.67 9.02 1.39
CA PHE A 93 5.38 8.44 1.01
C PHE A 93 4.38 8.45 2.17
N ILE A 94 4.85 8.27 3.40
CA ILE A 94 3.99 8.27 4.59
C ILE A 94 3.58 9.70 4.96
N ASP A 95 4.49 10.67 4.87
CA ASP A 95 4.19 12.09 5.10
C ASP A 95 3.14 12.58 4.09
N ASP A 96 3.30 12.21 2.81
CA ASP A 96 2.35 12.54 1.75
C ASP A 96 0.98 11.91 2.03
N ALA A 97 0.95 10.59 2.28
CA ALA A 97 -0.29 9.88 2.62
C ALA A 97 -1.00 10.44 3.86
N GLU A 98 -0.25 10.86 4.89
CA GLU A 98 -0.81 11.46 6.09
C GLU A 98 -1.48 12.81 5.82
N SER A 99 -1.04 13.55 4.79
CA SER A 99 -1.60 14.84 4.40
C SER A 99 -3.01 14.74 3.79
N TYR A 100 -3.38 13.56 3.25
CA TYR A 100 -4.70 13.27 2.71
C TYR A 100 -5.75 12.91 3.77
N ILE A 101 -5.37 12.82 5.05
CA ILE A 101 -6.33 12.57 6.13
C ILE A 101 -6.97 13.89 6.57
N GLU A 102 -8.30 13.97 6.45
CA GLU A 102 -9.10 15.08 6.94
C GLU A 102 -9.02 15.20 8.47
N ASN A 103 -9.09 16.44 8.98
CA ASN A 103 -8.99 16.75 10.42
C ASN A 103 -10.34 16.73 11.14
#